data_AF-A0A6G3XD10-F1
#
_entry.id   AF-A0A6G3XD10-F1
#
_cell.length_a   1.000
_cell.length_b   1.000
_cell.length_c   1.000
_cell.angle_alpha   90.00
_cell.angle_beta   90.00
_cell.angle_gamma   90.00
#
_symmetry.space_group_name_H-M   'P 1'
#
loop_
_entity.id
_entity.type
_entity.pdbx_description
1 polymer ?
#
loop_
_entity_poly.entity_id
_entity_poly.type
_entity_poly.pdbx_seq_one_letter_code
_entity_poly.pdbx_strand_id
1 'polypeptide(L)'
;LSASPPVWIPTEWTLENFRQLLDKLDLPLYFMNSVIVAVLVTVSNLVFCSMLGYALAKLNFVGRNKIFGLVLGALMVPGNLMLLPLFVLMSKLQLIDSYAGLVLPFAAGAFGVFL
;
A
#
# COMPACT_ATOMS: atom_id res chain seq x y z
N LEU A 1 0.30 28.73 0.17
CA LEU A 1 0.50 29.67 1.30
C LEU A 1 1.78 29.25 2.01
N SER A 2 2.93 29.70 1.50
CA SER A 2 4.24 29.43 2.12
C SER A 2 4.76 30.76 2.66
N ALA A 3 4.98 30.84 3.96
CA ALA A 3 5.68 31.98 4.55
C ALA A 3 7.16 31.90 4.12
N SER A 4 7.61 32.92 3.40
CA SER A 4 9.03 33.15 3.09
C SER A 4 9.47 34.36 3.92
N PRO A 5 10.37 34.23 4.91
CA PRO A 5 11.23 33.07 5.25
C PRO A 5 10.52 31.96 6.05
N PRO A 6 11.06 30.72 6.06
CA PRO A 6 10.52 29.61 6.82
C PRO A 6 10.57 29.91 8.33
N VAL A 7 9.41 30.12 8.92
CA VAL A 7 9.26 30.34 10.36
C VAL A 7 9.00 28.99 11.03
N TRP A 8 9.96 28.51 11.81
CA TRP A 8 9.88 27.21 12.51
C TRP A 8 8.82 27.22 13.62
N ILE A 9 8.57 28.39 14.21
CA ILE A 9 7.57 28.58 15.27
C ILE A 9 6.58 29.62 14.74
N PRO A 10 5.29 29.28 14.61
CA PRO A 10 4.31 30.23 14.09
C PRO A 10 4.23 31.46 15.00
N THR A 11 4.33 32.65 14.39
CA THR A 11 4.19 33.93 15.10
C THR A 11 2.77 34.11 15.65
N GLU A 12 1.78 33.55 14.94
CA GLU A 12 0.40 33.47 15.39
C GLU A 12 -0.13 32.04 15.26
N TRP A 13 -0.67 31.54 16.36
CA TRP A 13 -1.37 30.25 16.40
C TRP A 13 -2.76 30.44 15.79
N THR A 14 -2.94 29.94 14.57
CA THR A 14 -4.22 30.02 13.86
C THR A 14 -4.64 28.66 13.31
N LEU A 15 -5.95 28.39 13.41
CA LEU A 15 -6.60 27.22 12.83
C LEU A 15 -7.17 27.49 11.43
N GLU A 16 -6.97 28.70 10.91
CA GLU A 16 -7.58 29.17 9.66
C GLU A 16 -7.16 28.33 8.45
N ASN A 17 -5.90 27.89 8.38
CA ASN A 17 -5.43 27.01 7.30
C ASN A 17 -6.15 25.66 7.30
N PHE A 18 -6.46 25.11 8.48
CA PHE A 18 -7.19 23.83 8.61
C PHE A 18 -8.65 23.98 8.20
N ARG A 19 -9.31 25.09 8.59
CA ARG A 19 -10.67 25.41 8.13
C ARG A 19 -10.73 25.59 6.62
N GLN A 20 -9.82 26.38 6.04
CA GLN A 20 -9.76 26.56 4.60
C GLN A 20 -9.48 25.28 3.83
N LEU A 21 -8.69 24.36 4.39
CA LEU A 21 -8.46 23.04 3.79
C LEU A 21 -9.73 22.17 3.84
N LEU A 22 -10.46 22.17 4.96
CA LEU A 22 -11.72 21.44 5.12
C LEU A 22 -12.84 22.00 4.24
N ASP A 23 -12.86 23.31 4.00
CA ASP A 23 -13.89 23.96 3.17
C ASP A 23 -13.59 23.85 1.66
N LYS A 24 -12.31 23.83 1.25
CA LYS A 24 -11.90 23.76 -0.16
C LYS A 24 -11.76 22.34 -0.68
N LEU A 25 -11.63 21.35 0.20
CA LEU A 25 -11.28 20.00 -0.16
C LEU A 25 -12.18 19.01 0.60
N ASP A 26 -12.69 18.00 -0.10
CA ASP A 26 -13.45 16.90 0.51
C ASP A 26 -12.53 15.94 1.27
N LEU A 27 -11.82 16.46 2.28
CA LEU A 27 -10.92 15.73 3.15
C LEU A 27 -11.54 14.46 3.74
N PRO A 28 -12.82 14.47 4.21
CA PRO A 28 -13.44 13.25 4.72
C PRO A 28 -13.52 12.14 3.67
N LEU A 29 -13.78 12.47 2.40
CA LEU A 29 -13.88 11.50 1.32
C LEU A 29 -12.52 10.91 0.97
N TYR A 30 -11.48 11.75 0.83
CA TYR A 30 -10.12 11.25 0.58
C TYR A 30 -9.57 10.42 1.74
N PHE A 31 -9.88 10.82 2.96
CA PHE A 31 -9.55 10.04 4.15
C PHE A 31 -10.26 8.69 4.12
N MET A 32 -11.56 8.66 3.83
CA MET A 32 -12.32 7.41 3.79
C MET A 32 -11.85 6.47 2.68
N ASN A 33 -11.54 6.99 1.49
CA ASN A 33 -10.97 6.21 0.39
C ASN A 33 -9.65 5.55 0.83
N SER A 34 -8.79 6.31 1.52
CA SER A 34 -7.50 5.82 2.03
C SER A 34 -7.68 4.75 3.09
N VAL A 35 -8.63 4.93 4.02
CA VAL A 35 -8.97 3.94 5.05
C VAL A 35 -9.48 2.66 4.42
N ILE A 36 -10.39 2.75 3.46
CA ILE A 36 -10.95 1.57 2.76
C ILE A 36 -9.83 0.80 2.06
N VAL A 37 -8.97 1.48 1.29
CA VAL A 37 -7.84 0.84 0.61
C VAL A 37 -6.89 0.19 1.60
N ALA A 38 -6.51 0.90 2.67
CA ALA A 38 -5.60 0.37 3.68
C ALA A 38 -6.15 -0.89 4.34
N VAL A 39 -7.42 -0.88 4.77
CA VAL A 39 -8.07 -2.04 5.39
C VAL A 39 -8.13 -3.22 4.42
N LEU A 40 -8.52 -3.00 3.16
CA LEU A 40 -8.59 -4.07 2.16
C LEU A 40 -7.23 -4.71 1.88
N VAL A 41 -6.18 -3.89 1.78
CA VAL A 41 -4.80 -4.38 1.58
C VAL A 41 -4.34 -5.16 2.81
N THR A 42 -4.57 -4.65 4.02
CA THR A 42 -4.16 -5.32 5.26
C THR A 42 -4.87 -6.67 5.45
N VAL A 43 -6.19 -6.72 5.28
CA VAL A 43 -6.96 -7.96 5.40
C VAL A 43 -6.52 -8.99 4.36
N SER A 44 -6.33 -8.56 3.11
CA SER A 44 -5.85 -9.44 2.04
C SER A 44 -4.48 -10.01 2.37
N ASN A 45 -3.53 -9.17 2.81
CA ASN A 45 -2.22 -9.63 3.23
C ASN A 45 -2.31 -10.61 4.39
N LEU A 46 -3.10 -10.31 5.41
CA LEU A 46 -3.23 -11.18 6.58
C LEU A 46 -3.72 -12.57 6.17
N VAL A 47 -4.72 -12.65 5.28
CA VAL A 47 -5.24 -13.93 4.79
C VAL A 47 -4.20 -14.67 3.97
N PHE A 48 -3.66 -14.06 2.91
CA PHE A 48 -2.75 -14.76 1.99
C PHE A 48 -1.38 -15.06 2.61
N CYS A 49 -0.82 -14.12 3.36
CA CYS A 49 0.49 -14.26 3.96
C CYS A 49 0.49 -15.26 5.11
N SER A 50 -0.55 -15.27 5.96
CA SER A 50 -0.65 -16.28 7.01
C SER A 50 -0.81 -17.68 6.44
N MET A 51 -1.62 -17.85 5.38
CA MET A 51 -1.78 -19.12 4.68
C MET A 51 -0.47 -19.59 4.04
N LEU A 52 0.24 -18.71 3.33
CA LEU A 52 1.52 -19.03 2.69
C LEU A 52 2.61 -19.33 3.72
N GLY A 53 2.71 -18.52 4.77
CA GLY A 53 3.66 -18.71 5.88
C GLY A 53 3.40 -20.03 6.60
N TYR A 54 2.14 -20.35 6.89
CA TYR A 54 1.76 -21.64 7.50
C TYR A 54 2.11 -22.82 6.58
N ALA A 55 1.77 -22.73 5.30
CA ALA A 55 2.09 -23.78 4.33
C ALA A 55 3.60 -23.99 4.20
N LEU A 56 4.39 -22.92 4.11
CA LEU A 56 5.85 -22.99 4.01
C LEU A 56 6.52 -23.43 5.32
N ALA A 57 5.94 -23.15 6.48
CA ALA A 57 6.52 -23.53 7.78
C ALA A 57 6.16 -24.96 8.20
N LYS A 58 4.89 -25.37 8.03
CA LYS A 58 4.34 -26.58 8.65
C LYS A 58 4.05 -27.72 7.66
N LEU A 59 3.76 -27.44 6.39
CA LEU A 59 3.46 -28.48 5.41
C LEU A 59 4.72 -28.97 4.69
N ASN A 60 4.87 -30.29 4.56
CA ASN A 60 5.92 -30.92 3.77
C ASN A 60 5.34 -31.36 2.42
N PHE A 61 5.40 -30.48 1.42
CA PHE A 61 4.91 -30.75 0.08
C PHE A 61 6.04 -30.67 -0.96
N VAL A 62 5.87 -31.41 -2.06
CA VAL A 62 6.85 -31.46 -3.16
C VAL A 62 6.89 -30.09 -3.85
N GLY A 63 8.02 -29.39 -3.80
CA GLY A 63 8.20 -28.04 -4.37
C GLY A 63 8.36 -26.90 -3.36
N ARG A 64 8.27 -27.18 -2.05
CA ARG A 64 8.45 -26.21 -0.96
C ARG A 64 9.69 -25.33 -1.12
N ASN A 65 10.86 -25.92 -1.42
CA ASN A 65 12.11 -25.17 -1.58
C ASN A 65 12.10 -24.22 -2.79
N LYS A 66 11.40 -24.57 -3.88
CA LYS A 66 11.28 -23.70 -5.06
C LYS A 66 10.42 -22.47 -4.75
N ILE A 67 9.29 -22.69 -4.08
CA ILE A 67 8.40 -21.59 -3.68
C ILE A 67 9.09 -20.70 -2.65
N PHE A 68 9.76 -21.27 -1.66
CA PHE A 68 10.53 -20.50 -0.69
C PHE A 68 11.60 -19.63 -1.36
N GLY A 69 12.37 -20.18 -2.30
CA GLY A 69 13.34 -19.42 -3.09
C GLY A 69 12.71 -18.31 -3.95
N LEU A 70 11.53 -18.56 -4.52
CA LEU A 70 10.77 -17.55 -5.29
C LEU A 70 10.35 -16.37 -4.40
N VAL A 71 9.81 -16.64 -3.20
CA VAL A 71 9.40 -15.56 -2.28
C VAL A 71 10.61 -14.77 -1.82
N LEU A 72 11.73 -15.42 -1.50
CA LEU A 72 12.98 -14.72 -1.18
C LEU A 72 13.49 -13.86 -2.35
N GLY A 73 13.44 -14.38 -3.58
CA GLY A 73 13.81 -13.61 -4.77
C GLY A 73 12.92 -12.40 -5.00
N ALA A 74 11.61 -12.51 -4.72
CA ALA A 74 10.69 -11.38 -4.80
C ALA A 74 11.01 -10.27 -3.79
N LEU A 75 11.52 -10.61 -2.61
CA LEU A 75 11.98 -9.62 -1.60
C LEU A 75 13.23 -8.85 -2.04
N MET A 76 14.05 -9.42 -2.93
CA MET A 76 15.26 -8.76 -3.44
C MET A 76 14.94 -7.65 -4.45
N VAL A 77 13.72 -7.64 -4.99
CA VAL A 77 13.31 -6.61 -5.95
C VAL A 77 12.85 -5.35 -5.19
N PRO A 78 13.49 -4.19 -5.40
CA PRO A 78 13.09 -2.96 -4.72
C PRO A 78 11.72 -2.47 -5.25
N GLY A 79 10.80 -2.19 -4.32
CA GLY A 79 9.42 -1.85 -4.65
C GLY A 79 9.26 -0.63 -5.57
N ASN A 80 10.16 0.37 -5.47
CA ASN A 80 10.12 1.56 -6.32
C ASN A 80 10.27 1.24 -7.82
N LEU A 81 11.00 0.18 -8.19
CA LEU A 81 11.17 -0.21 -9.60
C LEU A 81 9.90 -0.88 -10.16
N MET A 82 9.05 -1.43 -9.30
CA MET A 82 7.82 -2.10 -9.70
C MET A 82 6.65 -1.14 -9.96
N LEU A 83 6.75 0.14 -9.59
CA LEU A 83 5.64 1.10 -9.73
C LEU A 83 5.15 1.22 -11.17
N LEU A 84 6.06 1.39 -12.13
CA LEU A 84 5.72 1.53 -13.55
C LEU A 84 5.18 0.22 -14.14
N PRO A 85 5.82 -0.95 -13.92
CA PRO A 85 5.24 -2.24 -14.30
C PRO A 85 3.84 -2.50 -13.73
N LEU A 86 3.61 -2.20 -12.45
CA LEU A 86 2.31 -2.38 -11.81
C LEU A 86 1.25 -1.45 -12.40
N PHE A 87 1.61 -0.20 -12.68
CA PHE A 87 0.72 0.74 -13.35
C PHE A 87 0.32 0.24 -14.74
N VAL A 88 1.28 -0.22 -15.55
CA VAL A 88 1.01 -0.78 -16.88
C VAL A 88 0.14 -2.04 -16.78
N LEU A 89 0.36 -2.89 -15.77
CA LEU A 89 -0.47 -4.08 -15.54
C LEU A 89 -1.92 -3.70 -15.21
N MET A 90 -2.13 -2.77 -14.28
CA MET A 90 -3.46 -2.29 -13.92
C MET A 90 -4.14 -1.57 -15.09
N SER A 91 -3.37 -0.87 -15.92
CA SER A 91 -3.83 -0.28 -17.18
C SER A 91 -4.36 -1.31 -18.16
N LYS A 92 -3.60 -2.39 -18.39
CA LYS A 92 -4.03 -3.48 -19.27
C LYS A 92 -5.26 -4.21 -18.74
N LEU A 93 -5.42 -4.29 -17.42
CA LEU A 93 -6.59 -4.86 -16.78
C LEU A 93 -7.80 -3.90 -16.72
N GLN A 94 -7.65 -2.66 -17.21
CA GLN A 94 -8.66 -1.60 -17.14
C GLN A 94 -9.13 -1.29 -15.70
N LEU A 95 -8.23 -1.48 -14.73
CA LEU A 95 -8.48 -1.23 -13.31
C LEU A 95 -7.90 0.12 -12.84
N ILE A 96 -7.44 0.97 -13.76
CA ILE A 96 -6.99 2.32 -13.41
C ILE A 96 -8.15 3.09 -12.77
N ASP A 97 -7.83 3.90 -11.77
CA ASP A 97 -8.80 4.75 -11.05
C ASP A 97 -9.89 3.94 -10.30
N SER A 98 -9.53 2.73 -9.85
CA SER A 98 -10.43 1.87 -9.09
C SER A 98 -9.77 1.38 -7.80
N TYR A 99 -10.59 1.08 -6.79
CA TYR A 99 -10.14 0.43 -5.55
C TYR A 99 -9.43 -0.90 -5.82
N ALA A 100 -9.91 -1.67 -6.80
CA ALA A 100 -9.29 -2.94 -7.17
C ALA A 100 -7.87 -2.73 -7.74
N GLY A 101 -7.68 -1.70 -8.57
CA GLY A 101 -6.36 -1.35 -9.11
C GLY A 101 -5.36 -0.88 -8.05
N LEU A 102 -5.86 -0.34 -6.94
CA LEU A 102 -5.05 0.03 -5.77
C LEU A 102 -4.76 -1.16 -4.85
N VAL A 103 -5.72 -2.07 -4.66
CA VAL A 103 -5.59 -3.17 -3.69
C VAL A 103 -4.85 -4.37 -4.28
N LEU A 104 -5.16 -4.80 -5.50
CA LEU A 104 -4.64 -6.02 -6.12
C LEU A 104 -3.11 -6.11 -6.15
N PRO A 105 -2.36 -5.06 -6.55
CA PRO A 105 -0.90 -5.11 -6.59
C PRO A 105 -0.26 -5.40 -5.22
N PHE A 106 -0.93 -4.98 -4.15
CA PHE A 106 -0.41 -5.06 -2.79
C PHE A 106 -1.12 -6.12 -1.94
N ALA A 107 -2.05 -6.90 -2.51
CA ALA A 107 -2.87 -7.84 -1.77
C ALA A 107 -2.09 -9.04 -1.19
N ALA A 108 -0.95 -9.39 -1.79
CA ALA A 108 -0.08 -10.49 -1.36
C ALA A 108 1.39 -10.07 -1.42
N GLY A 109 1.79 -9.18 -0.51
CA GLY A 109 3.16 -8.69 -0.42
C GLY A 109 4.09 -9.78 0.10
N ALA A 110 5.20 -10.03 -0.61
CA ALA A 110 6.21 -11.01 -0.20
C ALA A 110 6.78 -10.72 1.21
N PHE A 111 6.84 -9.45 1.62
CA PHE A 111 7.26 -9.06 2.97
C PHE A 111 6.32 -9.60 4.06
N GLY A 112 5.00 -9.54 3.86
CA GLY A 112 4.02 -9.99 4.85
C GLY A 112 4.04 -11.51 5.08
N VAL A 113 4.59 -12.30 4.14
CA VAL A 113 4.73 -13.75 4.28
C VAL A 113 5.70 -14.14 5.41
N PHE A 114 6.62 -13.24 5.77
CA PHE A 114 7.69 -13.52 6.74
C PHE A 114 7.73 -12.60 7.96
N LEU A 115 6.94 -11.52 7.99
CA LEU A 115 6.97 -10.47 9.02
C LEU A 115 5.54 -10.12 9.45
#